data_AF-A0A5B9GP50-F1
#
_entry.id   AF-A0A5B9GP50-F1
#
_cell.length_a   1.000
_cell.length_b   1.000
_cell.length_c   1.000
_cell.angle_alpha   90.00
_cell.angle_beta   90.00
_cell.angle_gamma   90.00
#
_symmetry.space_group_name_H-M   'P 1'
#
loop_
_entity.id
_entity.type
_entity.pdbx_description
1 polymer ?
#
loop_
_entity_poly.entity_id
_entity_poly.type
_entity_poly.pdbx_seq_one_letter_code
_entity_poly.pdbx_strand_id
1 'polypeptide(L)'
;MAEPDRLKLWQVTRLARIQAFREEEASRELTAARQQLAQAQQQMADAAAAYEKDVAKQAMARHQRWQHCVGRELNGATVRALHAEDNAGLASIKQHAVTHKKAGQHTKQAESVLKNAEHALAHARKTTARRDKLKLQIQREYRQHERLREEILRDEHSQMLFVHRAEDHSV
;
A
#
# COMPACT_ATOMS: atom_id res chain seq x y z
N MET A 1 -25.90 37.76 0.48
CA MET A 1 -25.17 36.85 1.39
C MET A 1 -25.03 35.39 0.89
N ALA A 2 -25.56 34.98 -0.27
CA ALA A 2 -25.54 33.56 -0.71
C ALA A 2 -24.23 33.08 -1.39
N GLU A 3 -23.42 34.00 -1.90
CA GLU A 3 -22.20 33.71 -2.65
C GLU A 3 -21.05 33.11 -1.82
N PRO A 4 -20.72 33.60 -0.61
CA PRO A 4 -19.62 33.04 0.17
C PRO A 4 -19.87 31.59 0.62
N ASP A 5 -21.12 31.22 0.93
CA ASP A 5 -21.43 29.85 1.39
C ASP A 5 -21.48 28.85 0.23
N ARG A 6 -21.89 29.28 -0.98
CA ARG A 6 -21.75 28.48 -2.21
C ARG A 6 -20.28 28.20 -2.52
N LEU A 7 -19.41 29.21 -2.35
CA LEU A 7 -17.97 29.05 -2.55
C LEU A 7 -17.36 28.06 -1.54
N LYS A 8 -17.71 28.16 -0.24
CA LYS A 8 -17.27 27.20 0.78
C LYS A 8 -17.71 25.77 0.45
N LEU A 9 -18.97 25.59 0.05
CA LEU A 9 -19.50 24.28 -0.34
C LEU A 9 -18.75 23.69 -1.54
N TRP A 10 -18.47 24.51 -2.56
CA TRP A 10 -17.70 24.09 -3.71
C TRP A 10 -16.26 23.71 -3.34
N GLN A 11 -15.58 24.55 -2.55
CA GLN A 11 -14.21 24.30 -2.10
C GLN A 11 -14.10 22.99 -1.32
N VAL A 12 -15.00 22.76 -0.36
CA VAL A 12 -14.96 21.53 0.44
C VAL A 12 -15.34 20.31 -0.37
N THR A 13 -16.25 20.42 -1.33
CA THR A 13 -16.55 19.32 -2.27
C THR A 13 -15.34 18.98 -3.12
N ARG A 14 -14.60 19.97 -3.61
CA ARG A 14 -13.36 19.75 -4.37
C ARG A 14 -12.27 19.12 -3.52
N LEU A 15 -12.09 19.58 -2.28
CA LEU A 15 -11.12 18.99 -1.34
C LEU A 15 -11.46 17.55 -0.97
N ALA A 16 -12.74 17.23 -0.77
CA ALA A 16 -13.18 15.86 -0.52
C ALA A 16 -12.86 14.94 -1.71
N ARG A 17 -13.08 15.41 -2.95
CA ARG A 17 -12.73 14.67 -4.16
C ARG A 17 -11.22 14.41 -4.29
N ILE A 18 -10.38 15.40 -4.01
CA ILE A 18 -8.92 15.25 -4.00
C ILE A 18 -8.49 14.21 -2.96
N GLN A 19 -9.14 14.20 -1.80
CA GLN A 19 -8.80 13.27 -0.72
C GLN A 19 -9.26 11.85 -1.02
N ALA A 20 -10.43 11.66 -1.61
CA ALA A 20 -10.90 10.36 -2.10
C ALA A 20 -9.92 9.78 -3.14
N PHE A 21 -9.43 10.60 -4.07
CA PHE A 21 -8.42 10.18 -5.04
C PHE A 21 -7.10 9.73 -4.37
N ARG A 22 -6.63 10.46 -3.35
CA ARG A 22 -5.44 10.06 -2.58
C ARG A 22 -5.64 8.76 -1.79
N GLU A 23 -6.85 8.52 -1.28
CA GLU A 23 -7.18 7.25 -0.63
C GLU A 23 -7.17 6.09 -1.64
N GLU A 24 -7.73 6.31 -2.83
CA GLU A 24 -7.66 5.33 -3.92
C GLU A 24 -6.20 5.03 -4.31
N GLU A 25 -5.36 6.05 -4.49
CA GLU A 25 -3.92 5.87 -4.76
C GLU A 25 -3.22 5.07 -3.67
N ALA A 26 -3.40 5.45 -2.40
CA ALA A 26 -2.83 4.72 -1.26
C ALA A 26 -3.33 3.27 -1.18
N SER A 27 -4.58 3.02 -1.60
CA SER A 27 -5.12 1.65 -1.66
C SER A 27 -4.43 0.82 -2.75
N ARG A 28 -4.14 1.42 -3.91
CA ARG A 28 -3.40 0.77 -5.01
C ARG A 28 -1.97 0.49 -4.61
N GLU A 29 -1.30 1.45 -3.96
CA GLU A 29 0.05 1.27 -3.41
C GLU A 29 0.08 0.11 -2.40
N LEU A 30 -0.91 0.01 -1.51
CA LEU A 30 -1.01 -1.12 -0.59
C LEU A 30 -1.15 -2.45 -1.33
N THR A 31 -1.98 -2.52 -2.39
CA THR A 31 -2.12 -3.75 -3.18
C THR A 31 -0.81 -4.12 -3.89
N ALA A 32 -0.10 -3.14 -4.44
CA ALA A 32 1.21 -3.37 -5.06
C ALA A 32 2.25 -3.84 -4.04
N ALA A 33 2.31 -3.23 -2.86
CA ALA A 33 3.21 -3.62 -1.79
C ALA A 33 2.95 -5.06 -1.29
N ARG A 34 1.67 -5.47 -1.21
CA ARG A 34 1.30 -6.86 -0.88
C ARG A 34 1.78 -7.85 -1.94
N GLN A 35 1.62 -7.50 -3.22
CA GLN A 35 2.12 -8.33 -4.31
C GLN A 35 3.65 -8.45 -4.28
N GLN A 36 4.36 -7.34 -4.03
CA GLN A 36 5.82 -7.35 -3.88
C GLN A 36 6.27 -8.21 -2.70
N LEU A 37 5.58 -8.15 -1.56
CA LEU A 37 5.88 -9.02 -0.42
C LEU A 37 5.68 -10.50 -0.76
N ALA A 38 4.56 -10.85 -1.39
CA ALA A 38 4.29 -12.23 -1.80
C ALA A 38 5.34 -12.75 -2.78
N GLN A 39 5.76 -11.93 -3.75
CA GLN A 39 6.84 -12.27 -4.67
C GLN A 39 8.19 -12.46 -3.95
N ALA A 40 8.53 -11.56 -3.02
CA ALA A 40 9.77 -11.67 -2.25
C ALA A 40 9.78 -12.92 -1.36
N GLN A 41 8.64 -13.27 -0.75
CA GLN A 41 8.49 -14.49 0.04
C GLN A 41 8.66 -15.75 -0.82
N GLN A 42 8.08 -15.77 -2.02
CA GLN A 42 8.27 -16.86 -2.97
C GLN A 42 9.75 -17.01 -3.36
N GLN A 43 10.42 -15.90 -3.70
CA GLN A 43 11.85 -15.92 -4.03
C GLN A 43 12.72 -16.42 -2.87
N MET A 44 12.35 -16.09 -1.62
CA MET A 44 13.03 -16.62 -0.45
C MET A 44 12.84 -18.13 -0.31
N ALA A 45 11.61 -18.62 -0.49
CA ALA A 45 11.30 -20.04 -0.45
C ALA A 45 12.04 -20.82 -1.55
N ASP A 46 12.05 -20.29 -2.76
CA ASP A 46 12.78 -20.87 -3.90
C ASP A 46 14.29 -20.90 -3.65
N ALA A 47 14.84 -19.82 -3.08
CA ALA A 47 16.26 -19.75 -2.74
C ALA A 47 16.65 -20.71 -1.60
N ALA A 48 15.78 -20.91 -0.61
CA ALA A 48 15.97 -21.88 0.46
C ALA A 48 15.94 -23.31 -0.09
N ALA A 49 14.94 -23.64 -0.92
CA ALA A 49 14.83 -24.95 -1.55
C ALA A 49 16.03 -25.23 -2.48
N ALA A 50 16.49 -24.24 -3.23
CA ALA A 50 17.68 -24.37 -4.08
C ALA A 50 18.95 -24.64 -3.25
N TYR A 51 19.12 -23.92 -2.13
CA TYR A 51 20.23 -24.13 -1.22
C TYR A 51 20.21 -25.54 -0.62
N GLU A 52 19.09 -25.99 -0.06
CA GLU A 52 18.96 -27.34 0.53
C GLU A 52 19.21 -28.44 -0.50
N LYS A 53 18.65 -28.27 -1.70
CA LYS A 53 18.83 -29.20 -2.82
C LYS A 53 20.29 -29.29 -3.25
N ASP A 54 21.00 -28.17 -3.37
CA ASP A 54 22.41 -28.19 -3.75
C ASP A 54 23.28 -28.80 -2.63
N VAL A 55 23.03 -28.45 -1.36
CA VAL A 55 23.71 -29.06 -0.22
C VAL A 55 23.58 -30.58 -0.23
N ALA A 56 22.35 -31.10 -0.38
CA ALA A 56 22.11 -32.54 -0.44
C ALA A 56 22.82 -33.21 -1.62
N LYS A 57 22.72 -32.61 -2.82
CA LYS A 57 23.40 -33.11 -4.03
C LYS A 57 24.90 -33.15 -3.87
N GLN A 58 25.52 -32.08 -3.37
CA GLN A 58 26.96 -32.00 -3.19
C GLN A 58 27.44 -32.95 -2.09
N ALA A 59 26.67 -33.14 -1.02
CA ALA A 59 26.97 -34.12 0.02
C ALA A 59 26.96 -35.56 -0.52
N MET A 60 25.94 -35.92 -1.31
CA MET A 60 25.88 -37.23 -1.98
C MET A 60 27.01 -37.42 -2.99
N ALA A 61 27.27 -36.43 -3.84
CA ALA A 61 28.34 -36.48 -4.83
C ALA A 61 29.71 -36.64 -4.15
N ARG A 62 29.97 -35.88 -3.08
CA ARG A 62 31.18 -36.04 -2.27
C ARG A 62 31.27 -37.46 -1.70
N HIS A 63 30.22 -37.97 -1.07
CA HIS A 63 30.21 -39.32 -0.50
C HIS A 63 30.57 -40.37 -1.55
N GLN A 64 29.93 -40.35 -2.72
CA GLN A 64 30.20 -41.28 -3.83
C GLN A 64 31.65 -41.18 -4.31
N ARG A 65 32.16 -39.96 -4.54
CA ARG A 65 33.56 -39.73 -4.95
C ARG A 65 34.55 -40.38 -3.98
N TRP A 66 34.39 -40.12 -2.69
CA TRP A 66 35.29 -40.65 -1.67
C TRP A 66 35.12 -42.16 -1.46
N GLN A 67 33.89 -42.70 -1.57
CA GLN A 67 33.63 -44.13 -1.47
C GLN A 67 34.36 -44.92 -2.57
N HIS A 68 34.38 -44.41 -3.81
CA HIS A 68 35.10 -45.04 -4.92
C HIS A 68 36.63 -45.06 -4.75
N CYS A 69 37.16 -44.27 -3.82
CA CYS A 69 38.59 -44.19 -3.53
C CYS A 69 39.03 -45.04 -2.34
N VAL A 70 38.09 -45.57 -1.55
CA VAL A 70 38.42 -46.42 -0.39
C VAL A 70 39.18 -47.66 -0.84
N GLY A 71 40.33 -47.94 -0.19
CA GLY A 71 41.17 -49.10 -0.47
C GLY A 71 42.06 -48.98 -1.71
N ARG A 72 42.10 -47.82 -2.38
CA ARG A 72 43.01 -47.56 -3.51
C ARG A 72 44.19 -46.72 -3.07
N GLU A 73 45.39 -47.03 -3.59
CA GLU A 73 46.53 -46.12 -3.51
C GLU A 73 46.30 -44.95 -4.45
N LEU A 74 45.95 -43.79 -3.88
CA LEU A 74 45.70 -42.58 -4.64
C LEU A 74 47.01 -41.85 -4.91
N ASN A 75 47.29 -41.59 -6.18
CA ASN A 75 48.41 -40.72 -6.54
C ASN A 75 48.11 -39.25 -6.14
N GLY A 76 49.15 -38.44 -5.95
CA GLY A 76 48.96 -37.03 -5.55
C GLY A 76 48.13 -36.20 -6.54
N ALA A 77 48.07 -36.59 -7.83
CA ALA A 77 47.25 -35.91 -8.83
C ALA A 77 45.75 -36.17 -8.63
N THR A 78 45.35 -37.41 -8.33
CA THR A 78 43.95 -37.81 -8.08
C THR A 78 43.41 -37.18 -6.80
N VAL A 79 44.23 -37.11 -5.74
CA VAL A 79 43.86 -36.40 -4.50
C VAL A 79 43.60 -34.91 -4.76
N ARG A 80 44.46 -34.25 -5.57
CA ARG A 80 44.25 -32.85 -5.94
C ARG A 80 42.98 -32.64 -6.76
N ALA A 81 42.66 -33.55 -7.69
CA ALA A 81 41.42 -33.49 -8.47
C ALA A 81 40.17 -33.61 -7.59
N LEU A 82 40.14 -34.58 -6.65
CA LEU A 82 39.05 -34.74 -5.69
C LEU A 82 38.83 -33.50 -4.84
N HIS A 83 39.90 -32.89 -4.34
CA HIS A 83 39.80 -31.64 -3.59
C HIS A 83 39.32 -30.46 -4.44
N ALA A 84 39.70 -30.39 -5.73
CA ALA A 84 39.20 -29.35 -6.62
C ALA A 84 37.68 -29.47 -6.82
N GLU A 85 37.16 -30.68 -6.98
CA GLU A 85 35.72 -30.95 -7.10
C GLU A 85 34.96 -30.63 -5.81
N ASP A 86 35.50 -31.01 -4.64
CA ASP A 86 34.91 -30.66 -3.34
C ASP A 86 34.88 -29.13 -3.12
N ASN A 87 35.95 -28.44 -3.51
CA ASN A 87 36.02 -26.98 -3.43
C ASN A 87 35.03 -26.30 -4.38
N ALA A 88 34.84 -26.84 -5.59
CA ALA A 88 33.85 -26.35 -6.54
C ALA A 88 32.42 -26.54 -5.99
N GLY A 89 32.11 -27.70 -5.40
CA GLY A 89 30.82 -27.96 -4.74
C GLY A 89 30.57 -27.02 -3.56
N LEU A 90 31.59 -26.78 -2.72
CA LEU A 90 31.50 -25.82 -1.62
C LEU A 90 31.30 -24.38 -2.12
N ALA A 91 31.93 -24.00 -3.24
CA ALA A 91 31.72 -22.68 -3.85
C ALA A 91 30.28 -22.50 -4.34
N SER A 92 29.69 -23.53 -4.96
CA SER A 92 28.27 -23.55 -5.36
C SER A 92 27.34 -23.34 -4.18
N ILE A 93 27.53 -24.10 -3.09
CA ILE A 93 26.73 -23.96 -1.85
C ILE A 93 26.85 -22.54 -1.28
N LYS A 94 28.07 -21.99 -1.25
CA LYS A 94 28.31 -20.61 -0.77
C LYS A 94 27.58 -19.58 -1.65
N GLN A 95 27.53 -19.78 -2.96
CA GLN A 95 26.79 -18.91 -3.86
C GLN A 95 25.29 -18.95 -3.55
N HIS A 96 24.71 -20.14 -3.36
CA HIS A 96 23.31 -20.30 -2.96
C HIS A 96 23.01 -19.70 -1.58
N ALA A 97 23.94 -19.80 -0.62
CA ALA A 97 23.80 -19.15 0.68
C ALA A 97 23.76 -17.62 0.57
N VAL A 98 24.58 -17.03 -0.32
CA VAL A 98 24.55 -15.59 -0.61
C VAL A 98 23.22 -15.20 -1.25
N THR A 99 22.70 -15.96 -2.21
CA THR A 99 21.40 -15.67 -2.83
C THR A 99 20.25 -15.77 -1.82
N HIS A 100 20.26 -16.78 -0.94
CA HIS A 100 19.29 -16.90 0.14
C HIS A 100 19.34 -15.70 1.09
N LYS A 101 20.54 -15.25 1.47
CA LYS A 101 20.72 -14.04 2.30
C LYS A 101 20.18 -12.78 1.61
N LYS A 102 20.43 -12.61 0.30
CA LYS A 102 19.89 -11.49 -0.49
C LYS A 102 18.36 -11.53 -0.56
N ALA A 103 17.78 -12.70 -0.83
CA ALA A 103 16.33 -12.87 -0.82
C ALA A 103 15.72 -12.51 0.54
N GLY A 104 16.35 -12.92 1.64
CA GLY A 104 15.95 -12.53 3.00
C GLY A 104 16.11 -11.04 3.33
N GLN A 105 16.96 -10.29 2.60
CA GLN A 105 17.01 -8.83 2.70
C GLN A 105 15.87 -8.19 1.90
N HIS A 106 15.57 -8.71 0.71
CA HIS A 106 14.46 -8.24 -0.12
C HIS A 106 13.11 -8.45 0.57
N THR A 107 12.88 -9.56 1.27
CA THR A 107 11.65 -9.77 2.06
C THR A 107 11.49 -8.70 3.14
N LYS A 108 12.54 -8.45 3.94
CA LYS A 108 12.52 -7.40 4.98
C LYS A 108 12.27 -6.01 4.40
N GLN A 109 12.85 -5.71 3.23
CA GLN A 109 12.58 -4.46 2.53
C GLN A 109 11.11 -4.38 2.10
N ALA A 110 10.57 -5.43 1.49
CA ALA A 110 9.17 -5.50 1.08
C ALA A 110 8.19 -5.38 2.26
N GLU A 111 8.52 -5.99 3.42
CA GLU A 111 7.75 -5.83 4.66
C GLU A 111 7.73 -4.37 5.14
N SER A 112 8.88 -3.69 5.08
CA SER A 112 8.96 -2.26 5.45
C SER A 112 8.12 -1.38 4.50
N VAL A 113 8.14 -1.69 3.20
CA VAL A 113 7.31 -0.99 2.20
C VAL A 113 5.83 -1.23 2.48
N LEU A 114 5.42 -2.47 2.77
CA LEU A 114 4.05 -2.81 3.12
C LEU A 114 3.58 -2.02 4.34
N LYS A 115 4.38 -2.01 5.41
CA LYS A 115 4.06 -1.27 6.64
C LYS A 115 3.89 0.24 6.37
N ASN A 116 4.75 0.82 5.54
CA ASN A 116 4.64 2.23 5.15
C ASN A 116 3.36 2.49 4.35
N ALA A 117 3.01 1.60 3.41
CA ALA A 117 1.78 1.70 2.64
C ALA A 117 0.51 1.55 3.51
N GLU A 118 0.54 0.67 4.51
CA GLU A 118 -0.54 0.53 5.50
C GLU A 118 -0.72 1.81 6.32
N HIS A 119 0.37 2.40 6.79
CA HIS A 119 0.33 3.68 7.50
C HIS A 119 -0.18 4.82 6.61
N ALA A 120 0.26 4.88 5.35
CA ALA A 120 -0.20 5.88 4.39
C ALA A 120 -1.71 5.77 4.12
N LEU A 121 -2.22 4.55 3.90
CA LEU A 121 -3.66 4.31 3.71
C LEU A 121 -4.46 4.65 4.96
N ALA A 122 -3.99 4.28 6.15
CA ALA A 122 -4.64 4.62 7.41
C ALA A 122 -4.72 6.14 7.61
N HIS A 123 -3.65 6.86 7.27
CA HIS A 123 -3.64 8.32 7.29
C HIS A 123 -4.62 8.91 6.28
N ALA A 124 -4.62 8.43 5.04
CA ALA A 124 -5.53 8.87 3.97
C ALA A 124 -7.01 8.68 4.37
N ARG A 125 -7.36 7.52 4.93
CA ARG A 125 -8.71 7.23 5.47
C ARG A 125 -9.12 8.18 6.58
N LYS A 126 -8.19 8.53 7.46
CA LYS A 126 -8.45 9.50 8.54
C LYS A 126 -8.70 10.89 7.97
N THR A 127 -7.96 11.30 6.94
CA THR A 127 -8.15 12.60 6.30
C THR A 127 -9.41 12.67 5.45
N THR A 128 -9.78 11.62 4.73
CA THR A 128 -11.06 11.53 3.99
C THR A 128 -12.24 11.62 4.94
N ALA A 129 -12.27 10.80 6.00
CA ALA A 129 -13.35 10.85 7.00
C ALA A 129 -13.51 12.24 7.64
N ARG A 130 -12.41 12.92 7.96
CA ARG A 130 -12.44 14.30 8.48
C ARG A 130 -13.02 15.29 7.47
N ARG A 131 -12.70 15.14 6.20
CA ARG A 131 -13.18 16.01 5.12
C ARG A 131 -14.64 15.75 4.79
N ASP A 132 -15.09 14.52 4.81
CA ASP A 132 -16.50 14.17 4.63
C ASP A 132 -17.35 14.72 5.77
N LYS A 133 -16.86 14.65 7.01
CA LYS A 133 -17.52 15.29 8.15
C LYS A 133 -17.66 16.81 7.95
N LEU A 134 -16.60 17.49 7.50
CA LEU A 134 -16.63 18.92 7.20
C LEU A 134 -17.62 19.25 6.06
N LYS A 135 -17.63 18.43 5.00
CA LYS A 135 -18.57 18.57 3.88
C LYS A 135 -20.01 18.48 4.36
N LEU A 136 -20.33 17.48 5.18
CA LEU A 136 -21.66 17.30 5.75
C LEU A 136 -22.06 18.47 6.66
N GLN A 137 -21.13 19.01 7.45
CA GLN A 137 -21.39 20.18 8.29
C GLN A 137 -21.75 21.41 7.44
N ILE A 138 -20.91 21.76 6.45
CA ILE A 138 -21.14 22.92 5.58
C ILE A 138 -22.43 22.74 4.77
N GLN A 139 -22.75 21.53 4.32
CA GLN A 139 -24.02 21.25 3.65
C GLN A 139 -25.23 21.51 4.54
N ARG A 140 -25.15 21.20 5.84
CA ARG A 140 -26.23 21.49 6.80
C ARG A 140 -26.38 22.98 7.03
N GLU A 141 -25.27 23.69 7.26
CA GLU A 141 -25.25 25.15 7.45
C GLU A 141 -25.81 25.86 6.21
N TYR A 142 -25.37 25.46 5.00
CA TYR A 142 -25.88 26.01 3.75
C TYR A 142 -27.40 25.85 3.61
N ARG A 143 -27.93 24.64 3.88
CA ARG A 143 -29.38 24.38 3.84
C ARG A 143 -30.15 25.18 4.88
N GLN A 144 -29.58 25.39 6.06
CA GLN A 144 -30.20 26.23 7.09
C GLN A 144 -30.28 27.69 6.63
N HIS A 145 -29.22 28.23 6.04
CA HIS A 145 -29.21 29.58 5.49
C HIS A 145 -30.19 29.75 4.33
N GLU A 146 -30.31 28.76 3.43
CA GLU A 146 -31.30 28.80 2.36
C GLU A 146 -32.73 28.82 2.91
N ARG A 147 -33.05 28.00 3.91
CA ARG A 147 -34.38 27.99 4.56
C ARG A 147 -34.72 29.33 5.20
N LEU A 148 -33.81 29.89 5.99
CA LEU A 148 -34.01 31.20 6.62
C LEU A 148 -34.22 32.31 5.58
N ARG A 149 -33.48 32.25 4.46
CA ARG A 149 -33.67 33.20 3.36
C ARG A 149 -35.04 33.06 2.71
N GLU A 150 -35.50 31.84 2.48
CA GLU A 150 -36.85 31.59 1.93
C GLU A 150 -37.95 32.07 2.88
N GLU A 151 -37.78 31.89 4.19
CA GLU A 151 -38.69 32.39 5.22
C GLU A 151 -38.78 33.92 5.20
N ILE A 152 -37.63 34.62 5.21
CA ILE A 152 -37.58 36.09 5.11
C ILE A 152 -38.29 36.58 3.84
N LEU A 153 -38.03 35.96 2.68
CA LEU A 153 -38.66 36.36 1.42
C LEU A 153 -40.19 36.14 1.44
N ARG A 154 -40.67 35.07 2.09
CA ARG A 154 -42.11 34.82 2.25
C ARG A 154 -42.74 35.86 3.18
N ASP A 155 -42.07 36.20 4.27
CA ASP A 155 -42.54 37.21 5.22
C ASP A 155 -42.59 38.59 4.56
N GLU A 156 -41.54 39.01 3.86
CA GLU A 156 -41.50 40.26 3.07
C GLU A 156 -42.64 40.30 2.04
N HIS A 157 -42.85 39.20 1.30
CA HIS A 157 -43.93 39.11 0.32
C HIS A 157 -45.32 39.21 0.98
N SER A 158 -45.52 38.55 2.12
CA SER A 158 -46.78 38.62 2.87
C SER A 158 -47.07 40.03 3.41
N GLN A 159 -46.03 40.74 3.86
CA GLN A 159 -46.14 42.12 4.32
C GLN A 159 -46.53 43.05 3.17
N MET A 160 -45.90 42.90 1.99
CA MET A 160 -46.27 43.65 0.79
C MET A 160 -47.74 43.43 0.39
N LEU A 161 -48.21 42.18 0.39
CA LEU A 161 -49.61 41.86 0.10
C LEU A 161 -50.56 42.46 1.13
N PHE A 162 -50.19 42.45 2.42
CA PHE A 162 -50.98 43.07 3.48
C PHE A 162 -51.08 44.59 3.31
N VAL A 163 -49.96 45.26 3.01
CA VAL A 163 -49.93 46.70 2.75
C VAL A 163 -50.82 47.07 1.56
N HIS A 164 -50.68 46.38 0.42
CA HIS A 164 -51.52 46.64 -0.74
C HIS A 164 -53.01 46.45 -0.46
N ARG A 165 -53.39 45.42 0.31
CA ARG A 165 -54.78 45.21 0.71
C ARG A 165 -55.32 46.26 1.68
N ALA A 166 -54.46 46.80 2.56
CA ALA A 166 -54.84 47.88 3.47
C ALA A 166 -55.05 49.20 2.71
N GLU A 167 -54.24 49.47 1.68
CA GLU A 167 -54.40 50.62 0.78
C GLU A 167 -55.71 50.53 -0.03
N ASP A 168 -56.04 49.34 -0.58
CA ASP A 168 -57.28 49.09 -1.33
C ASP A 168 -58.56 49.24 -0.48
N HIS A 169 -58.46 49.10 0.84
CA HIS A 169 -59.58 49.28 1.78
C HIS A 169 -59.66 50.69 2.40
N SER A 170 -58.73 51.57 2.06
CA SER A 170 -58.65 52.96 2.57
C SER A 170 -59.17 54.02 1.59
N VAL A 171 -59.81 53.58 0.49
CA VAL A 171 -60.55 54.38 -0.50
C VAL A 171 -62.04 54.04 -0.39
#